data_AF-A0A7W7M7U6-F1
#
_entry.id   AF-A0A7W7M7U6-F1
#
_cell.length_a   1.000
_cell.length_b   1.000
_cell.length_c   1.000
_cell.angle_alpha   90.00
_cell.angle_beta   90.00
_cell.angle_gamma   90.00
#
_symmetry.space_group_name_H-M   'P 1'
#
loop_
_entity.id
_entity.type
_entity.pdbx_description
1 polymer ?
#
loop_
_entity_poly.entity_id
_entity_poly.type
_entity_poly.pdbx_seq_one_letter_code
_entity_poly.pdbx_strand_id
1 'polypeptide(L)'
;MNRRRSVSVAIAAAAATVTMLSMSGAAMAAGTRSAAGKPSTAAASKDTDRDGMPDAWEKANGLNVKKNDAKLDKDRDGLANKAEYKAGTSAKSADTDRDGLPDGWEVTNRLNPRKDDADADPDDDGLGNAQEFELGYRPRVADSDDNDIPDGDEDPDEDGLSNVQEYQLGYDPQAADSDDNEVTDGEEDLDADGLSNAQEFLLGDDPESDDTDGDGVLDADEDSDGDGVTDLDELTGGTDPQDPADAELPGDDAPSDEVPGDDGAGDEVPGDDDTVGEA
;
A
#
# COMPACT_ATOMS: atom_id res chain seq x y z
N MET A 1 0.92 34.91 -13.99
CA MET A 1 0.36 33.69 -13.38
C MET A 1 0.67 32.53 -14.31
N ASN A 2 1.85 31.92 -14.16
CA ASN A 2 2.18 30.69 -14.86
C ASN A 2 1.49 29.55 -14.11
N ARG A 3 0.59 28.84 -14.80
CA ARG A 3 0.07 27.57 -14.32
C ARG A 3 1.16 26.55 -14.62
N ARG A 4 1.81 26.01 -13.58
CA ARG A 4 2.60 24.78 -13.71
C ARG A 4 1.61 23.72 -14.20
N ARG A 5 1.92 23.10 -15.34
CA ARG A 5 1.19 21.94 -15.84
C ARG A 5 1.91 20.76 -15.22
N SER A 6 1.30 20.12 -14.24
CA SER A 6 1.69 18.78 -13.80
C SER A 6 1.55 17.87 -15.02
N VAL A 7 2.65 17.27 -15.43
CA VAL A 7 2.69 16.24 -16.46
C VAL A 7 2.79 14.95 -15.68
N SER A 8 1.66 14.30 -15.44
CA SER A 8 1.62 12.94 -14.87
C SER A 8 2.27 12.01 -15.89
N VAL A 9 3.46 11.51 -15.58
CA VAL A 9 4.10 10.43 -16.33
C VAL A 9 3.51 9.14 -15.78
N ALA A 10 2.68 8.47 -16.57
CA ALA A 10 2.22 7.13 -16.24
C ALA A 10 3.35 6.15 -16.55
N ILE A 11 4.20 5.87 -15.56
CA ILE A 11 5.16 4.78 -15.60
C ILE A 11 4.42 3.53 -15.16
N ALA A 12 4.49 2.47 -15.98
CA ALA A 12 3.80 1.22 -15.69
C ALA A 12 4.55 0.49 -14.57
N ALA A 13 3.95 0.45 -13.37
CA ALA A 13 4.47 -0.32 -12.25
C ALA A 13 4.62 -1.80 -12.65
N ALA A 14 5.87 -2.28 -12.69
CA ALA A 14 6.17 -3.69 -12.80
C ALA A 14 6.21 -4.27 -11.39
N ALA A 15 5.19 -5.03 -11.01
CA ALA A 15 5.11 -5.70 -9.72
C ALA A 15 6.38 -6.54 -9.43
N ALA A 16 7.20 -6.05 -8.49
CA ALA A 16 8.38 -6.74 -8.00
C ALA A 16 7.97 -7.76 -6.92
N THR A 17 7.88 -9.04 -7.29
CA THR A 17 7.56 -10.10 -6.33
C THR A 17 8.72 -10.33 -5.34
N VAL A 18 8.58 -9.91 -4.09
CA VAL A 18 9.52 -10.25 -3.01
C VAL A 18 9.28 -11.69 -2.55
N THR A 19 10.22 -12.60 -2.84
CA THR A 19 10.12 -14.01 -2.43
C THR A 19 10.85 -14.25 -1.10
N MET A 20 10.12 -14.30 0.02
CA MET A 20 10.68 -14.70 1.32
C MET A 20 10.82 -16.24 1.43
N LEU A 21 12.05 -16.71 1.63
CA LEU A 21 12.42 -18.12 1.76
C LEU A 21 12.28 -18.61 3.22
N SER A 22 11.22 -19.38 3.54
CA SER A 22 11.09 -20.03 4.86
C SER A 22 11.56 -21.50 4.85
N MET A 23 12.57 -21.79 5.68
CA MET A 23 13.21 -23.10 5.80
C MET A 23 12.36 -24.12 6.58
N SER A 24 12.17 -25.30 5.99
CA SER A 24 11.57 -26.48 6.60
C SER A 24 12.35 -27.01 7.81
N GLY A 25 11.65 -27.23 8.92
CA GLY A 25 12.13 -27.99 10.08
C GLY A 25 11.11 -29.05 10.53
N ALA A 26 11.28 -30.28 10.05
CA ALA A 26 10.49 -31.44 10.48
C ALA A 26 11.00 -32.01 11.81
N ALA A 27 10.09 -32.31 12.76
CA ALA A 27 10.35 -33.23 13.85
C ALA A 27 9.11 -34.09 14.17
N MET A 28 9.25 -35.39 13.94
CA MET A 28 8.33 -36.46 14.33
C MET A 28 8.61 -36.91 15.76
N ALA A 29 7.57 -37.07 16.59
CA ALA A 29 7.55 -38.06 17.67
C ALA A 29 6.13 -38.40 18.14
N ALA A 30 5.92 -39.68 18.42
CA ALA A 30 4.65 -40.36 18.54
C ALA A 30 4.02 -40.34 19.95
N GLY A 31 2.69 -40.19 19.99
CA GLY A 31 1.78 -41.10 20.67
C GLY A 31 1.63 -41.03 22.20
N THR A 32 0.46 -40.59 22.66
CA THR A 32 -0.43 -41.46 23.43
C THR A 32 -1.88 -41.22 23.00
N ARG A 33 -2.62 -42.31 22.84
CA ARG A 33 -4.01 -42.33 22.38
C ARG A 33 -4.88 -42.17 23.61
N SER A 34 -5.72 -41.13 23.68
CA SER A 34 -6.79 -41.08 24.67
C SER A 34 -8.11 -40.74 23.99
N ALA A 35 -8.90 -41.80 23.84
CA ALA A 35 -10.35 -41.87 23.65
C ALA A 35 -11.05 -40.72 22.90
N ALA A 36 -11.43 -41.04 21.66
CA ALA A 36 -12.59 -40.47 21.00
C ALA A 36 -13.83 -40.53 21.90
N GLY A 37 -14.25 -39.36 22.40
CA GLY A 37 -15.58 -39.14 22.95
C GLY A 37 -16.51 -38.69 21.83
N LYS A 38 -17.26 -39.63 21.24
CA LYS A 38 -18.48 -39.34 20.47
C LYS A 38 -19.38 -38.36 21.24
N PRO A 39 -20.20 -37.54 20.57
CA PRO A 39 -21.00 -36.51 21.23
C PRO A 39 -21.92 -37.19 22.23
N SER A 40 -21.72 -36.85 23.49
CA SER A 40 -22.61 -37.23 24.58
C SER A 40 -24.02 -36.83 24.16
N THR A 41 -24.95 -37.78 24.24
CA THR A 41 -26.38 -37.52 24.17
C THR A 41 -26.75 -36.57 25.31
N ALA A 42 -26.62 -35.27 25.05
CA ALA A 42 -27.05 -34.24 25.98
C ALA A 42 -28.55 -34.41 26.18
N ALA A 43 -28.97 -34.59 27.42
CA ALA A 43 -30.33 -34.27 27.81
C ALA A 43 -30.67 -32.92 27.18
N ALA A 44 -31.70 -32.86 26.34
CA ALA A 44 -32.07 -31.65 25.61
C ALA A 44 -32.04 -30.48 26.59
N SER A 45 -31.06 -29.59 26.43
CA SER A 45 -30.91 -28.42 27.27
C SER A 45 -32.21 -27.66 27.20
N LYS A 46 -32.78 -27.31 28.36
CA LYS A 46 -34.06 -26.64 28.43
C LYS A 46 -34.05 -25.40 27.51
N ASP A 47 -35.03 -25.33 26.63
CA ASP A 47 -35.26 -24.27 25.65
C ASP A 47 -36.75 -23.91 25.79
N THR A 48 -37.01 -22.80 26.46
CA THR A 48 -38.35 -22.44 26.96
C THR A 48 -39.24 -21.85 25.87
N ASP A 49 -38.69 -21.11 24.91
CA ASP A 49 -39.45 -20.51 23.81
C ASP A 49 -39.27 -21.23 22.45
N ARG A 50 -38.44 -22.28 22.43
CA ARG A 50 -38.24 -23.21 21.31
C ARG A 50 -37.66 -22.55 20.07
N ASP A 51 -36.82 -21.53 20.26
CA ASP A 51 -36.13 -20.88 19.16
C ASP A 51 -34.82 -21.58 18.75
N GLY A 52 -34.43 -22.61 19.52
CA GLY A 52 -33.26 -23.43 19.29
C GLY A 52 -32.00 -22.96 20.00
N MET A 53 -32.12 -21.98 20.91
CA MET A 53 -31.07 -21.58 21.84
C MET A 53 -31.40 -22.11 23.25
N PRO A 54 -30.42 -22.65 24.01
CA PRO A 54 -30.69 -23.11 25.39
C PRO A 54 -30.89 -21.96 26.38
N ASP A 55 -31.85 -22.12 27.32
CA ASP A 55 -32.15 -21.19 28.44
C ASP A 55 -30.88 -20.72 29.19
N ALA A 56 -29.89 -21.59 29.32
CA ALA A 56 -28.65 -21.32 30.05
C ALA A 56 -27.74 -20.37 29.26
N TRP A 57 -27.62 -20.59 27.94
CA TRP A 57 -26.84 -19.74 27.05
C TRP A 57 -27.52 -18.38 26.88
N GLU A 58 -28.84 -18.37 26.66
CA GLU A 58 -29.63 -17.14 26.57
C GLU A 58 -29.45 -16.25 27.81
N LYS A 59 -29.50 -16.82 29.01
CA LYS A 59 -29.27 -16.07 30.26
C LYS A 59 -27.85 -15.53 30.37
N ALA A 60 -26.84 -16.29 29.96
CA ALA A 60 -25.45 -15.85 30.00
C ALA A 60 -25.19 -14.67 29.05
N ASN A 61 -25.93 -14.62 27.94
CA ASN A 61 -25.88 -13.57 26.93
C ASN A 61 -26.97 -12.48 27.12
N GLY A 62 -27.76 -12.56 28.20
CA GLY A 62 -28.75 -11.53 28.53
C GLY A 62 -29.93 -11.45 27.56
N LEU A 63 -30.30 -12.57 26.95
CA LEU A 63 -31.49 -12.76 26.11
C LEU A 63 -32.71 -13.19 26.93
N ASN A 64 -33.89 -13.19 26.30
CA ASN A 64 -35.14 -13.51 26.98
C ASN A 64 -35.63 -14.92 26.66
N VAL A 65 -35.37 -15.86 27.58
CA VAL A 65 -35.81 -17.27 27.52
C VAL A 65 -37.31 -17.52 27.29
N LYS A 66 -38.17 -16.50 27.31
CA LYS A 66 -39.62 -16.63 27.09
C LYS A 66 -40.07 -16.04 25.77
N LYS A 67 -39.17 -15.47 24.99
CA LYS A 67 -39.49 -14.75 23.76
C LYS A 67 -38.43 -15.10 22.74
N ASN A 68 -38.86 -15.82 21.71
CA ASN A 68 -38.05 -16.13 20.54
C ASN A 68 -37.42 -14.84 19.99
N ASP A 69 -36.15 -14.67 20.31
CA ASP A 69 -35.29 -13.57 19.91
C ASP A 69 -34.06 -14.07 19.15
N ALA A 70 -34.01 -15.36 18.79
CA ALA A 70 -33.02 -15.98 17.89
C ALA A 70 -32.69 -15.21 16.61
N LYS A 71 -33.62 -14.43 16.07
CA LYS A 71 -33.42 -13.63 14.84
C LYS A 71 -33.11 -12.15 15.11
N LEU A 72 -33.15 -11.74 16.37
CA LEU A 72 -32.69 -10.42 16.75
C LEU A 72 -31.16 -10.45 16.82
N ASP A 73 -30.61 -9.26 16.78
CA ASP A 73 -29.19 -8.97 16.89
C ASP A 73 -29.10 -7.94 18.03
N LYS A 74 -28.48 -8.35 19.13
CA LYS A 74 -28.61 -7.65 20.42
C LYS A 74 -27.54 -6.58 20.61
N ASP A 75 -26.31 -6.86 20.18
CA ASP A 75 -25.15 -5.96 20.18
C ASP A 75 -24.98 -5.18 18.88
N ARG A 76 -25.68 -5.57 17.80
CA ARG A 76 -25.77 -4.85 16.53
C ARG A 76 -24.50 -4.90 15.71
N ASP A 77 -23.82 -6.04 15.74
CA ASP A 77 -22.63 -6.34 14.94
C ASP A 77 -22.98 -6.96 13.57
N GLY A 78 -24.26 -7.26 13.34
CA GLY A 78 -24.73 -7.93 12.12
C GLY A 78 -24.92 -9.45 12.25
N LEU A 79 -24.58 -10.06 13.39
CA LEU A 79 -24.75 -11.48 13.66
C LEU A 79 -25.99 -11.72 14.54
N ALA A 80 -26.98 -12.44 14.00
CA ALA A 80 -28.17 -12.76 14.79
C ALA A 80 -27.83 -13.66 15.99
N ASN A 81 -28.52 -13.49 17.13
CA ASN A 81 -28.33 -14.24 18.38
C ASN A 81 -28.15 -15.77 18.19
N LYS A 82 -28.96 -16.36 17.30
CA LYS A 82 -28.86 -17.80 17.03
C LYS A 82 -27.65 -18.19 16.19
N ALA A 83 -27.18 -17.30 15.32
CA ALA A 83 -25.94 -17.48 14.59
C ALA A 83 -24.75 -17.38 15.55
N GLU A 84 -24.78 -16.43 16.48
CA GLU A 84 -23.77 -16.31 17.53
C GLU A 84 -23.66 -17.56 18.40
N TYR A 85 -24.80 -18.11 18.85
CA TYR A 85 -24.82 -19.38 19.58
C TYR A 85 -24.12 -20.52 18.82
N LYS A 86 -24.22 -20.54 17.49
CA LYS A 86 -23.56 -21.55 16.65
C LYS A 86 -22.09 -21.24 16.40
N ALA A 87 -21.74 -19.96 16.24
CA ALA A 87 -20.36 -19.50 16.09
C ALA A 87 -19.57 -19.63 17.41
N GLY A 88 -20.27 -19.68 18.55
CA GLY A 88 -19.66 -19.70 19.88
C GLY A 88 -19.25 -18.31 20.36
N THR A 89 -19.83 -17.26 19.76
CA THR A 89 -19.64 -15.86 20.12
C THR A 89 -20.67 -15.41 21.16
N SER A 90 -20.63 -14.14 21.55
CA SER A 90 -21.40 -13.59 22.66
C SER A 90 -22.41 -12.54 22.20
N ALA A 91 -23.73 -12.83 22.33
CA ALA A 91 -24.85 -11.94 21.95
C ALA A 91 -25.03 -10.64 22.72
N LYS A 92 -23.96 -10.08 23.23
CA LYS A 92 -23.90 -8.81 23.97
C LYS A 92 -22.55 -8.13 23.77
N SER A 93 -21.69 -8.67 22.91
CA SER A 93 -20.35 -8.22 22.59
C SER A 93 -20.26 -8.26 21.07
N ALA A 94 -20.19 -7.09 20.44
CA ALA A 94 -20.09 -7.01 18.99
C ALA A 94 -18.80 -7.62 18.42
N ASP A 95 -17.80 -7.79 19.28
CA ASP A 95 -16.48 -8.31 19.00
C ASP A 95 -16.13 -9.21 20.21
N THR A 96 -16.00 -10.52 19.98
CA THR A 96 -15.88 -11.54 21.02
C THR A 96 -14.44 -11.74 21.49
N ASP A 97 -13.45 -11.63 20.60
CA ASP A 97 -12.03 -11.82 20.90
C ASP A 97 -11.23 -10.54 21.11
N ARG A 98 -11.80 -9.39 20.73
CA ARG A 98 -11.34 -8.02 20.98
C ARG A 98 -10.18 -7.58 20.12
N ASP A 99 -10.16 -8.02 18.87
CA ASP A 99 -9.17 -7.57 17.90
C ASP A 99 -9.63 -6.36 17.08
N GLY A 100 -10.87 -5.89 17.29
CA GLY A 100 -11.43 -4.75 16.60
C GLY A 100 -12.36 -5.12 15.44
N LEU A 101 -12.42 -6.40 15.06
CA LEU A 101 -13.32 -6.90 14.03
C LEU A 101 -14.67 -7.32 14.64
N PRO A 102 -15.82 -6.91 14.06
CA PRO A 102 -17.12 -7.38 14.54
C PRO A 102 -17.38 -8.85 14.19
N ASP A 103 -17.94 -9.64 15.13
CA ASP A 103 -18.18 -11.08 14.93
C ASP A 103 -19.03 -11.34 13.67
N GLY A 104 -20.01 -10.48 13.42
CA GLY A 104 -20.86 -10.52 12.23
C GLY A 104 -20.11 -10.32 10.91
N TRP A 105 -19.10 -9.44 10.89
CA TRP A 105 -18.26 -9.22 9.71
C TRP A 105 -17.33 -10.41 9.49
N GLU A 106 -16.65 -10.87 10.54
CA GLU A 106 -15.75 -12.02 10.48
C GLU A 106 -16.45 -13.29 10.01
N VAL A 107 -17.64 -13.61 10.56
CA VAL A 107 -18.42 -14.77 10.13
C VAL A 107 -18.84 -14.66 8.67
N THR A 108 -19.15 -13.45 8.18
CA THR A 108 -19.50 -13.21 6.79
C THR A 108 -18.30 -13.43 5.86
N ASN A 109 -17.11 -12.99 6.29
CA ASN A 109 -15.85 -13.14 5.56
C ASN A 109 -15.10 -14.45 5.86
N ARG A 110 -15.72 -15.38 6.59
CA ARG A 110 -15.16 -16.71 6.93
C ARG A 110 -13.86 -16.62 7.72
N LEU A 111 -13.73 -15.60 8.55
CA LEU A 111 -12.72 -15.47 9.60
C LEU A 111 -13.22 -16.15 10.88
N ASN A 112 -12.44 -16.03 11.97
CA ASN A 112 -12.72 -16.72 13.22
C ASN A 112 -12.95 -15.73 14.36
N PRO A 113 -14.22 -15.45 14.75
CA PRO A 113 -14.60 -14.42 15.72
C PRO A 113 -14.32 -14.74 17.18
N ARG A 114 -13.28 -15.53 17.42
CA ARG A 114 -12.91 -16.09 18.72
C ARG A 114 -11.40 -16.17 18.88
N LYS A 115 -10.65 -15.64 17.93
CA LYS A 115 -9.22 -15.60 17.89
C LYS A 115 -8.84 -14.30 17.17
N ASP A 116 -8.22 -13.43 17.95
CA ASP A 116 -7.48 -12.26 17.48
C ASP A 116 -6.62 -12.62 16.26
N ASP A 117 -7.15 -12.23 15.10
CA ASP A 117 -6.50 -12.37 13.80
C ASP A 117 -6.69 -11.16 12.88
N ALA A 118 -7.05 -10.01 13.43
CA ALA A 118 -7.00 -8.69 12.78
C ALA A 118 -5.79 -8.46 11.86
N ASP A 119 -4.57 -8.83 12.29
CA ASP A 119 -3.33 -8.63 11.51
C ASP A 119 -2.99 -9.80 10.56
N ALA A 120 -3.85 -10.83 10.48
CA ALA A 120 -3.63 -11.91 9.53
C ALA A 120 -4.05 -11.49 8.13
N ASP A 121 -3.25 -11.90 7.15
CA ASP A 121 -3.45 -11.73 5.72
C ASP A 121 -3.70 -13.13 5.10
N PRO A 122 -4.96 -13.55 4.88
CA PRO A 122 -5.28 -14.91 4.47
C PRO A 122 -5.20 -15.19 2.96
N ASP A 123 -5.08 -14.16 2.13
CA ASP A 123 -4.96 -14.18 0.67
C ASP A 123 -3.60 -13.71 0.15
N ASP A 124 -2.72 -13.26 1.04
CA ASP A 124 -1.34 -12.86 0.81
C ASP A 124 -1.21 -11.67 -0.16
N ASP A 125 -2.09 -10.67 -0.04
CA ASP A 125 -2.08 -9.43 -0.86
C ASP A 125 -1.41 -8.23 -0.17
N GLY A 126 -0.99 -8.39 1.09
CA GLY A 126 -0.31 -7.36 1.86
C GLY A 126 -1.22 -6.59 2.83
N LEU A 127 -2.55 -6.70 2.72
CA LEU A 127 -3.49 -6.12 3.68
C LEU A 127 -3.93 -7.17 4.73
N GLY A 128 -3.90 -6.76 5.99
CA GLY A 128 -4.48 -7.55 7.08
C GLY A 128 -6.00 -7.39 7.17
N ASN A 129 -6.68 -8.37 7.76
CA ASN A 129 -8.14 -8.37 7.93
C ASN A 129 -8.71 -7.03 8.48
N ALA A 130 -8.02 -6.37 9.41
CA ALA A 130 -8.45 -5.09 9.96
C ALA A 130 -8.38 -3.92 8.97
N GLN A 131 -7.35 -3.89 8.14
CA GLN A 131 -7.18 -2.88 7.08
C GLN A 131 -8.25 -3.08 6.01
N GLU A 132 -8.48 -4.33 5.59
CA GLU A 132 -9.53 -4.65 4.65
C GLU A 132 -10.94 -4.37 5.18
N PHE A 133 -11.17 -4.52 6.49
CA PHE A 133 -12.43 -4.11 7.10
C PHE A 133 -12.68 -2.60 6.98
N GLU A 134 -11.63 -1.80 7.14
CA GLU A 134 -11.67 -0.33 7.04
C GLU A 134 -11.91 0.12 5.60
N LEU A 135 -11.22 -0.48 4.63
CA LEU A 135 -11.33 -0.16 3.20
C LEU A 135 -12.57 -0.81 2.54
N GLY A 136 -13.13 -1.85 3.14
CA GLY A 136 -14.31 -2.55 2.63
C GLY A 136 -14.01 -3.70 1.65
N TYR A 137 -12.76 -4.18 1.66
CA TYR A 137 -12.27 -5.33 0.90
C TYR A 137 -12.66 -6.68 1.53
N ARG A 138 -12.22 -7.77 0.90
CA ARG A 138 -12.56 -9.15 1.25
C ARG A 138 -11.30 -9.93 1.63
N PRO A 139 -11.17 -10.33 2.92
CA PRO A 139 -9.97 -10.97 3.48
C PRO A 139 -9.54 -12.36 3.00
N ARG A 140 -10.10 -12.82 1.90
CA ARG A 140 -9.79 -14.12 1.32
C ARG A 140 -9.82 -14.06 -0.21
N VAL A 141 -9.88 -12.86 -0.76
CA VAL A 141 -9.93 -12.55 -2.17
C VAL A 141 -8.99 -11.38 -2.41
N ALA A 142 -7.75 -11.70 -2.78
CA ALA A 142 -6.70 -10.72 -3.06
C ALA A 142 -7.07 -9.60 -4.04
N ASP A 143 -8.10 -9.78 -4.88
CA ASP A 143 -8.65 -8.75 -5.78
C ASP A 143 -10.18 -8.79 -5.60
N SER A 144 -10.70 -7.89 -4.76
CA SER A 144 -12.09 -7.91 -4.31
C SER A 144 -13.10 -7.51 -5.37
N ASP A 145 -12.67 -6.70 -6.34
CA ASP A 145 -13.52 -6.11 -7.38
C ASP A 145 -13.33 -6.72 -8.79
N ASP A 146 -12.39 -7.67 -8.92
CA ASP A 146 -11.99 -8.39 -10.12
C ASP A 146 -11.44 -7.44 -11.23
N ASN A 147 -10.64 -6.42 -10.85
CA ASN A 147 -10.04 -5.46 -11.80
C ASN A 147 -8.61 -5.80 -12.27
N ASP A 148 -8.09 -6.96 -11.87
CA ASP A 148 -6.73 -7.47 -12.13
C ASP A 148 -5.60 -6.77 -11.33
N ILE A 149 -5.93 -5.95 -10.32
CA ILE A 149 -5.00 -5.36 -9.35
C ILE A 149 -5.35 -5.90 -7.96
N PRO A 150 -4.38 -6.45 -7.19
CA PRO A 150 -4.66 -6.87 -5.82
C PRO A 150 -5.07 -5.70 -4.92
N ASP A 151 -5.95 -5.92 -3.94
CA ASP A 151 -6.48 -4.89 -3.04
C ASP A 151 -5.36 -4.12 -2.34
N GLY A 152 -4.28 -4.79 -1.94
CA GLY A 152 -3.11 -4.13 -1.37
C GLY A 152 -2.29 -3.26 -2.32
N ASP A 153 -2.33 -3.55 -3.62
CA ASP A 153 -1.64 -2.82 -4.69
C ASP A 153 -2.53 -1.72 -5.32
N GLU A 154 -3.79 -1.58 -4.88
CA GLU A 154 -4.68 -0.51 -5.37
C GLU A 154 -4.27 0.85 -4.84
N ASP A 155 -4.50 1.88 -5.65
CA ASP A 155 -4.32 3.31 -5.36
C ASP A 155 -5.68 4.00 -5.57
N PRO A 156 -6.54 4.07 -4.54
CA PRO A 156 -7.92 4.53 -4.67
C PRO A 156 -8.07 6.04 -4.92
N ASP A 157 -7.09 6.84 -4.49
CA ASP A 157 -7.12 8.30 -4.55
C ASP A 157 -6.17 8.92 -5.60
N GLU A 158 -5.44 8.07 -6.32
CA GLU A 158 -4.59 8.37 -7.48
C GLU A 158 -3.42 9.29 -7.13
N ASP A 159 -2.82 9.10 -5.95
CA ASP A 159 -1.73 9.93 -5.43
C ASP A 159 -0.32 9.37 -5.70
N GLY A 160 -0.24 8.12 -6.15
CA GLY A 160 1.00 7.43 -6.49
C GLY A 160 1.49 6.40 -5.47
N LEU A 161 0.83 6.27 -4.32
CA LEU A 161 1.06 5.19 -3.35
C LEU A 161 -0.08 4.17 -3.39
N SER A 162 0.27 2.90 -3.19
CA SER A 162 -0.71 1.83 -3.00
C SER A 162 -1.17 1.75 -1.54
N ASN A 163 -2.34 1.15 -1.30
CA ASN A 163 -2.90 0.92 0.03
C ASN A 163 -1.86 0.34 1.01
N VAL A 164 -1.07 -0.65 0.58
CA VAL A 164 -0.03 -1.27 1.42
C VAL A 164 1.09 -0.28 1.75
N GLN A 165 1.51 0.54 0.80
CA GLN A 165 2.57 1.54 1.00
C GLN A 165 2.09 2.66 1.93
N GLU A 166 0.86 3.12 1.77
CA GLU A 166 0.26 4.15 2.63
C GLU A 166 0.13 3.66 4.07
N TYR A 167 -0.32 2.43 4.30
CA TYR A 167 -0.34 1.85 5.64
C TYR A 167 1.07 1.68 6.26
N GLN A 168 2.12 1.49 5.44
CA GLN A 168 3.49 1.41 5.93
C GLN A 168 3.99 2.79 6.41
N LEU A 169 3.69 3.84 5.67
CA LEU A 169 4.06 5.22 6.00
C LEU A 169 3.12 5.90 7.01
N GLY A 170 1.92 5.34 7.21
CA GLY A 170 0.92 5.85 8.15
C GLY A 170 -0.02 6.91 7.55
N TYR A 171 -0.15 6.92 6.23
CA TYR A 171 -1.11 7.73 5.47
C TYR A 171 -2.51 7.07 5.43
N ASP A 172 -3.52 7.81 4.97
CA ASP A 172 -4.91 7.36 4.80
C ASP A 172 -5.16 6.96 3.34
N PRO A 173 -5.37 5.66 3.03
CA PRO A 173 -5.52 5.16 1.65
C PRO A 173 -6.70 5.65 0.81
N GLN A 174 -7.46 6.60 1.33
CA GLN A 174 -8.60 7.22 0.64
C GLN A 174 -8.44 8.73 0.51
N ALA A 175 -7.30 9.28 0.92
CA ALA A 175 -7.03 10.70 0.96
C ALA A 175 -5.62 11.02 0.42
N ALA A 176 -5.58 11.40 -0.86
CA ALA A 176 -4.36 11.76 -1.57
C ALA A 176 -3.46 12.82 -0.90
N ASP A 177 -3.92 13.53 0.14
CA ASP A 177 -3.15 14.47 0.97
C ASP A 177 -3.68 14.28 2.40
N SER A 178 -3.05 13.38 3.16
CA SER A 178 -3.53 12.94 4.48
C SER A 178 -3.46 14.03 5.55
N ASP A 179 -2.56 15.00 5.40
CA ASP A 179 -2.32 16.05 6.39
C ASP A 179 -2.82 17.45 5.95
N ASP A 180 -3.42 17.53 4.77
CA ASP A 180 -3.95 18.75 4.11
C ASP A 180 -2.86 19.84 3.91
N ASN A 181 -1.61 19.48 3.61
CA ASN A 181 -0.50 20.42 3.47
C ASN A 181 -0.26 20.95 2.03
N GLU A 182 -1.09 20.57 1.07
CA GLU A 182 -1.02 20.88 -0.38
C GLU A 182 0.03 20.06 -1.17
N VAL A 183 0.66 19.07 -0.55
CA VAL A 183 1.49 18.03 -1.18
C VAL A 183 0.77 16.70 -1.01
N THR A 184 0.73 15.86 -2.05
CA THR A 184 0.09 14.55 -1.94
C THR A 184 1.01 13.58 -1.21
N ASP A 185 0.47 12.52 -0.59
CA ASP A 185 1.27 11.61 0.24
C ASP A 185 2.39 10.92 -0.57
N GLY A 186 2.11 10.56 -1.83
CA GLY A 186 3.12 10.08 -2.78
C GLY A 186 4.14 11.10 -3.27
N GLU A 187 3.84 12.40 -3.19
CA GLU A 187 4.75 13.50 -3.55
C GLU A 187 5.47 14.10 -2.34
N GLU A 188 5.19 13.61 -1.12
CA GLU A 188 5.97 13.97 0.05
C GLU A 188 7.40 13.40 -0.06
N ASP A 189 8.32 14.06 0.63
CA ASP A 189 9.75 13.76 0.67
C ASP A 189 10.10 13.70 2.16
N LEU A 190 9.96 12.50 2.74
CA LEU A 190 9.91 12.27 4.18
C LEU A 190 11.28 12.50 4.85
N ASP A 191 12.36 12.18 4.14
CA ASP A 191 13.74 12.29 4.63
C ASP A 191 14.49 13.54 4.11
N ALA A 192 13.92 14.25 3.14
CA ALA A 192 14.44 15.45 2.51
C ALA A 192 15.71 15.25 1.65
N ASP A 193 15.84 14.09 1.00
CA ASP A 193 16.94 13.76 0.09
C ASP A 193 16.72 14.31 -1.34
N GLY A 194 15.45 14.50 -1.73
CA GLY A 194 15.02 15.07 -3.01
C GLY A 194 14.20 14.12 -3.91
N LEU A 195 14.08 12.84 -3.58
CA LEU A 195 13.08 11.93 -4.15
C LEU A 195 11.77 12.06 -3.38
N SER A 196 10.65 11.75 -4.03
CA SER A 196 9.37 11.61 -3.33
C SER A 196 9.14 10.17 -2.89
N ASN A 197 8.31 9.97 -1.87
CA ASN A 197 7.94 8.65 -1.35
C ASN A 197 7.56 7.66 -2.47
N ALA A 198 6.74 8.12 -3.44
CA ALA A 198 6.34 7.29 -4.58
C ALA A 198 7.51 6.97 -5.52
N GLN A 199 8.46 7.88 -5.71
CA GLN A 199 9.68 7.64 -6.51
C GLN A 199 10.60 6.64 -5.82
N GLU A 200 10.80 6.78 -4.51
CA GLU A 200 11.62 5.86 -3.72
C GLU A 200 11.06 4.43 -3.79
N PHE A 201 9.74 4.25 -3.64
CA PHE A 201 9.12 2.94 -3.84
C PHE A 201 9.29 2.36 -5.26
N LEU A 202 9.36 3.20 -6.31
CA LEU A 202 9.59 2.76 -7.68
C LEU A 202 11.05 2.30 -7.90
N LEU A 203 12.00 2.93 -7.22
CA LEU A 203 13.42 2.59 -7.26
C LEU A 203 13.78 1.44 -6.31
N GLY A 204 12.96 1.21 -5.29
CA GLY A 204 13.17 0.17 -4.27
C GLY A 204 13.92 0.68 -3.04
N ASP A 205 13.94 2.00 -2.85
CA ASP A 205 14.53 2.72 -1.73
C ASP A 205 13.55 2.81 -0.54
N ASP A 206 14.04 3.21 0.62
CA ASP A 206 13.30 3.35 1.88
C ASP A 206 12.93 4.84 2.11
N PRO A 207 11.64 5.23 2.01
CA PRO A 207 11.20 6.61 2.16
C PRO A 207 11.57 7.33 3.48
N GLU A 208 12.01 6.59 4.48
CA GLU A 208 12.46 7.17 5.76
C GLU A 208 13.99 7.36 5.85
N SER A 209 14.75 7.11 4.78
CA SER A 209 16.21 7.00 4.82
C SER A 209 16.92 7.60 3.60
N ASP A 210 17.63 8.71 3.82
CA ASP A 210 18.33 9.48 2.77
C ASP A 210 19.49 8.77 2.05
N ASP A 211 19.80 7.54 2.45
CA ASP A 211 20.88 6.66 1.98
C ASP A 211 20.48 5.23 2.39
N THR A 212 19.60 4.61 1.61
CA THR A 212 18.95 3.33 1.92
C THR A 212 19.95 2.21 2.12
N ASP A 213 21.02 2.17 1.33
CA ASP A 213 22.01 1.10 1.37
C ASP A 213 23.21 1.38 2.30
N GLY A 214 23.36 2.64 2.72
CA GLY A 214 24.34 3.12 3.69
C GLY A 214 25.76 3.22 3.13
N ASP A 215 25.92 3.37 1.82
CA ASP A 215 27.23 3.48 1.18
C ASP A 215 27.83 4.91 1.20
N GLY A 216 26.98 5.91 1.49
CA GLY A 216 27.31 7.31 1.63
C GLY A 216 27.05 8.18 0.40
N VAL A 217 26.42 7.64 -0.65
CA VAL A 217 25.70 8.37 -1.69
C VAL A 217 24.22 8.48 -1.24
N LEU A 218 23.55 9.60 -1.56
CA LEU A 218 22.12 9.72 -1.25
C LEU A 218 21.32 9.00 -2.32
N ASP A 219 20.13 8.49 -2.01
CA ASP A 219 19.31 7.74 -2.96
C ASP A 219 19.00 8.61 -4.21
N ALA A 220 18.67 9.90 -4.03
CA ALA A 220 18.52 10.86 -5.13
C ALA A 220 19.77 11.04 -6.02
N ASP A 221 20.97 10.81 -5.48
CA ASP A 221 22.26 10.97 -6.14
C ASP A 221 22.81 9.63 -6.70
N GLU A 222 22.10 8.52 -6.52
CA GLU A 222 22.45 7.22 -7.09
C GLU A 222 22.41 7.22 -8.62
N ASP A 223 23.14 6.28 -9.22
CA ASP A 223 23.19 6.00 -10.66
C ASP A 223 22.79 4.52 -10.83
N SER A 224 21.49 4.26 -10.67
CA SER A 224 20.93 2.93 -10.49
C SER A 224 21.27 1.96 -11.63
N ASP A 225 21.37 2.47 -12.86
CA ASP A 225 21.70 1.69 -14.05
C ASP A 225 23.18 1.77 -14.49
N GLY A 226 23.95 2.71 -13.94
CA GLY A 226 25.38 2.88 -14.14
C GLY A 226 25.76 3.56 -15.45
N ASP A 227 24.87 4.35 -16.05
CA ASP A 227 25.11 5.06 -17.29
C ASP A 227 25.73 6.46 -17.10
N GLY A 228 25.75 6.95 -15.87
CA GLY A 228 26.43 8.16 -15.44
C GLY A 228 25.54 9.41 -15.31
N VAL A 229 24.22 9.24 -15.36
CA VAL A 229 23.23 10.24 -14.92
C VAL A 229 22.66 9.79 -13.56
N THR A 230 22.32 10.73 -12.66
CA THR A 230 21.75 10.35 -11.37
C THR A 230 20.23 10.16 -11.48
N ASP A 231 19.66 9.32 -10.62
CA ASP A 231 18.25 8.97 -10.62
C ASP A 231 17.36 10.23 -10.55
N LEU A 232 17.71 11.22 -9.72
CA LEU A 232 16.99 12.51 -9.66
C LEU A 232 17.09 13.32 -10.97
N ASP A 233 18.25 13.35 -11.62
CA ASP A 233 18.45 14.07 -12.88
C ASP A 233 17.65 13.41 -14.01
N GLU A 234 17.51 12.08 -13.98
CA GLU A 234 16.71 11.29 -14.91
C GLU A 234 15.21 11.51 -14.71
N LEU A 235 14.72 11.40 -13.47
CA LEU A 235 13.33 11.70 -13.13
C LEU A 235 12.96 13.14 -13.50
N THR A 236 13.86 14.09 -13.27
CA THR A 236 13.68 15.50 -13.67
C THR A 236 13.73 15.68 -15.19
N GLY A 237 14.56 14.88 -15.88
CA GLY A 237 14.70 14.81 -17.34
C GLY A 237 13.54 14.10 -18.04
N GLY A 238 12.78 13.28 -17.31
CA GLY A 238 11.74 12.39 -17.81
C GLY A 238 12.28 11.14 -18.50
N THR A 239 13.48 10.69 -18.13
CA THR A 239 14.08 9.39 -18.47
C THR A 239 13.85 8.39 -17.33
N ASP A 240 14.15 7.11 -17.56
CA ASP A 240 13.92 5.99 -16.64
C ASP A 240 15.22 5.64 -15.91
N PRO A 241 15.32 5.89 -14.58
CA PRO A 241 16.53 5.59 -13.78
C PRO A 241 17.01 4.13 -13.80
N GLN A 242 16.21 3.22 -14.37
CA GLN A 242 16.52 1.80 -14.49
C GLN A 242 16.78 1.35 -15.94
N ASP A 243 16.75 2.27 -16.93
CA ASP A 243 17.03 1.98 -18.35
C ASP A 243 18.27 2.73 -18.88
N PRO A 244 19.46 2.08 -18.93
CA PRO A 244 20.73 2.73 -19.31
C PRO A 244 20.83 3.09 -20.79
N ALA A 245 19.73 2.98 -21.52
CA ALA A 245 19.60 3.29 -22.93
C ALA A 245 18.84 4.59 -23.20
N ASP A 246 18.24 5.22 -22.18
CA ASP A 246 17.35 6.37 -22.37
C ASP A 246 17.88 7.72 -21.84
N ALA A 247 19.04 7.74 -21.18
CA ALA A 247 19.80 8.94 -20.79
C ALA A 247 20.28 9.87 -21.93
N GLU A 248 19.70 9.77 -23.13
CA GLU A 248 19.91 10.75 -24.18
C GLU A 248 19.19 12.06 -23.85
N LEU A 249 19.82 12.87 -22.98
CA LEU A 249 19.54 14.28 -22.86
C LEU A 249 19.46 14.90 -24.27
N PRO A 250 18.41 15.67 -24.59
CA PRO A 250 18.33 16.37 -25.87
C PRO A 250 19.36 17.50 -25.88
N GLY A 251 20.60 17.22 -26.30
CA GLY A 251 21.69 18.20 -26.21
C GLY A 251 22.93 17.98 -27.06
N ASP A 252 23.26 16.75 -27.48
CA ASP A 252 24.54 16.49 -28.16
C ASP A 252 24.55 16.73 -29.69
N ASP A 253 23.47 17.30 -30.23
CA ASP A 253 23.44 17.94 -31.55
C ASP A 253 23.57 19.46 -31.44
N ALA A 254 24.56 19.95 -30.68
CA ALA A 254 25.12 21.26 -30.99
C ALA A 254 25.95 21.11 -32.29
N PRO A 255 25.56 21.71 -33.44
CA PRO A 255 26.48 21.80 -34.55
C PRO A 255 27.71 22.56 -34.05
N SER A 256 28.86 21.90 -34.10
CA SER A 256 30.16 22.52 -33.91
C SER A 256 30.37 23.56 -35.00
N ASP A 257 29.78 24.74 -34.84
CA ASP A 257 30.12 25.93 -35.60
C ASP A 257 31.53 26.32 -35.15
N GLU A 258 32.50 25.81 -35.90
CA GLU A 258 33.89 26.22 -35.88
C GLU A 258 33.95 27.76 -35.82
N VAL A 259 34.40 28.28 -34.69
CA VAL A 259 34.83 29.67 -34.58
C VAL A 259 36.06 29.83 -35.49
N PRO A 260 36.04 30.64 -36.56
CA PRO A 260 37.26 30.89 -37.31
C PRO A 260 38.18 31.76 -36.48
N GLY A 261 39.42 31.28 -36.31
CA GLY A 261 40.46 31.86 -35.49
C GLY A 261 40.73 33.34 -35.77
N ASP A 262 40.94 34.04 -34.66
CA ASP A 262 41.63 35.31 -34.53
C ASP A 262 43.12 35.13 -34.88
N ASP A 263 43.50 35.53 -36.10
CA ASP A 263 44.89 35.67 -36.52
C ASP A 263 45.20 37.15 -36.79
N GLY A 264 45.57 37.88 -35.74
CA GLY A 264 46.16 39.20 -35.88
C GLY A 264 47.62 39.16 -36.35
N ALA A 265 47.95 39.84 -37.45
CA ALA A 265 49.29 40.38 -37.71
C ALA A 265 49.34 41.43 -38.86
N GLY A 266 49.97 42.59 -38.57
CA GLY A 266 50.70 43.46 -39.53
C GLY A 266 49.86 44.50 -40.28
N ASP A 267 49.84 45.78 -39.90
CA ASP A 267 50.86 46.81 -40.25
C ASP A 267 50.95 47.08 -41.76
N GLU A 268 50.28 48.14 -42.23
CA GLU A 268 50.86 49.25 -43.02
C GLU A 268 49.77 50.26 -43.47
N VAL A 269 49.92 51.51 -43.03
CA VAL A 269 49.35 52.77 -43.58
C VAL A 269 50.30 53.23 -44.71
N PRO A 270 49.98 54.08 -45.75
CA PRO A 270 48.87 55.05 -45.93
C PRO A 270 48.20 55.07 -47.32
N GLY A 271 47.18 55.91 -47.49
CA GLY A 271 46.91 56.56 -48.78
C GLY A 271 45.50 57.07 -48.98
N ASP A 272 45.30 58.36 -48.66
CA ASP A 272 44.56 59.39 -49.40
C ASP A 272 43.16 59.12 -49.99
N ASP A 273 42.28 60.09 -49.72
CA ASP A 273 41.56 60.90 -50.74
C ASP A 273 40.04 61.03 -50.50
N ASP A 274 39.70 62.23 -50.04
CA ASP A 274 38.52 63.06 -50.33
C ASP A 274 37.22 62.39 -50.80
N THR A 275 36.11 62.68 -50.11
CA THR A 275 35.06 63.64 -50.55
C THR A 275 33.67 63.40 -49.90
N VAL A 276 33.06 64.51 -49.46
CA VAL A 276 31.62 64.92 -49.37
C VAL A 276 30.51 63.86 -49.55
N GLY A 277 29.36 63.89 -48.87
CA GLY A 277 28.66 64.93 -48.09
C GLY A 277 27.16 64.57 -48.01
N GLU A 278 26.43 65.21 -47.09
CA GLU A 278 24.97 65.52 -47.06
C GLU A 278 23.95 64.36 -47.33
N ALA A 279 22.82 64.22 -46.64
CA ALA A 279 22.10 64.96 -45.61
C ALA A 279 21.06 64.01 -44.97
#